data_AF-F3AV90-F1
#
_entry.id   AF-F3AV90-F1
#
_cell.length_a   1.000
_cell.length_b   1.000
_cell.length_c   1.000
_cell.angle_alpha   90.00
_cell.angle_beta   90.00
_cell.angle_gamma   90.00
#
_symmetry.space_group_name_H-M   'P 1'
#
loop_
_entity.id
_entity.type
_entity.pdbx_description
1 polymer ?
#
loop_
_entity_poly.entity_id
_entity_poly.type
_entity_poly.pdbx_seq_one_letter_code
_entity_poly.pdbx_strand_id
1 'polypeptide(L)'
;MKKRRNKLVTLGMAAMMTAALMSGCGKKATPENLLKDMAKNMKDTESVVANMKMDMEMGDDTTTIGIQMDMDIDMDLKSGESHAKGAVDMKMMGTNVGTEIEMYTVKEKDQYIVYTMANDQWQKEEMDDSAADMAGELSDLTGSMGGHAKSFEMSKEKVEVNGEKCFEMKGEIKGSDIVGMMESGMADSLGSEIDEDVIKDLELPCTIAVYEDDILPAKISFDMQDIMEKAMEEEGVDVSACSIEVTYHEYDSVGEIKVPNDVIEKAGGEVSDDKEDKEDKDDDKKADKPAEQSKELGAKWDSYTVQINDKVLKLPCSLADLEATGLKLDREYTPEDYVVNAGEYELAWFEDENGNTIMADMVNTGDDPKALKDCIVGAISVDDYDLEEGGLTVLFPGGITVGTKEADVLAAYGEPTDSYKDEEYGNTYYWYDKESYDNSCTVETDAETGLVENITLQCYE
;
A
#
# COMPACT_ATOMS: atom_id res chain seq x y z
N MET A 1 66.65 38.00 32.82
CA MET A 1 65.66 37.50 31.84
C MET A 1 65.34 36.03 32.17
N LYS A 2 64.03 35.77 32.36
CA LYS A 2 63.29 34.49 32.49
C LYS A 2 63.85 33.34 33.34
N LYS A 3 63.31 33.26 34.57
CA LYS A 3 63.16 32.04 35.39
C LYS A 3 62.20 31.05 34.73
N ARG A 4 62.42 29.74 34.89
CA ARG A 4 61.36 28.77 35.25
C ARG A 4 61.98 27.51 35.88
N ARG A 5 61.72 27.35 37.19
CA ARG A 5 61.81 26.10 37.96
C ARG A 5 60.49 25.33 37.78
N ASN A 6 60.60 24.01 37.84
CA ASN A 6 59.64 22.98 38.25
C ASN A 6 58.15 23.36 38.46
N LYS A 7 57.27 22.47 37.98
CA LYS A 7 56.37 21.69 38.85
C LYS A 7 55.61 20.62 38.04
N LEU A 8 55.67 19.37 38.50
CA LEU A 8 54.60 18.39 38.34
C LEU A 8 53.30 18.99 38.92
N VAL A 9 52.20 18.92 38.18
CA VAL A 9 50.84 18.94 38.72
C VAL A 9 49.97 18.03 37.85
N THR A 10 49.49 16.96 38.46
CA THR A 10 48.34 16.14 38.08
C THR A 10 47.10 17.01 37.97
N LEU A 11 46.39 17.00 36.84
CA LEU A 11 44.96 17.35 36.73
C LEU A 11 44.44 16.96 35.35
N GLY A 12 43.27 16.32 35.35
CA GLY A 12 42.71 15.62 34.21
C GLY A 12 42.38 16.50 33.01
N MET A 13 42.37 15.86 31.85
CA MET A 13 41.63 16.31 30.69
C MET A 13 40.76 15.14 30.25
N ALA A 14 39.47 15.30 30.51
CA ALA A 14 38.45 14.81 29.60
C ALA A 14 38.81 15.31 28.19
N ALA A 15 39.02 14.38 27.27
CA ALA A 15 38.98 14.60 25.83
C ALA A 15 38.25 13.36 25.30
N MET A 16 36.93 13.45 25.26
CA MET A 16 36.17 13.68 24.03
C MET A 16 36.48 12.63 22.96
N MET A 17 35.49 11.74 22.81
CA MET A 17 35.02 11.14 21.57
C MET A 17 35.95 11.27 20.36
N THR A 18 36.44 10.13 19.90
CA THR A 18 36.69 9.93 18.47
C THR A 18 35.81 8.76 18.05
N ALA A 19 34.54 9.07 17.78
CA ALA A 19 33.72 8.24 16.93
C ALA A 19 34.41 8.20 15.56
N ALA A 20 34.85 7.02 15.15
CA ALA A 20 35.27 6.78 13.78
C ALA A 20 33.99 6.74 12.93
N LEU A 21 33.64 7.89 12.36
CA LEU A 21 32.66 8.04 11.28
C LEU A 21 33.39 7.79 9.96
N MET A 22 33.09 6.67 9.29
CA MET A 22 33.14 6.47 7.83
C MET A 22 32.19 5.27 7.58
N SER A 23 31.20 5.28 6.69
CA SER A 23 31.06 5.92 5.37
C SER A 23 29.58 5.89 4.94
N GLY A 24 29.12 6.89 4.15
CA GLY A 24 27.79 6.95 3.54
C GLY A 24 26.91 8.07 4.11
N CYS A 25 26.61 9.11 3.33
CA CYS A 25 25.66 10.20 3.63
C CYS A 25 25.66 10.85 5.04
N GLY A 26 26.77 11.50 5.44
CA GLY A 26 26.80 12.82 6.12
C GLY A 26 26.01 13.13 7.43
N LYS A 27 25.08 12.31 7.90
CA LYS A 27 24.33 12.46 9.15
C LYS A 27 24.80 11.41 10.15
N LYS A 28 24.81 11.76 11.43
CA LYS A 28 25.15 10.80 12.49
C LYS A 28 24.03 9.77 12.59
N ALA A 29 24.37 8.48 12.63
CA ALA A 29 23.43 7.40 12.96
C ALA A 29 22.89 7.64 14.38
N THR A 30 21.71 8.21 14.44
CA THR A 30 20.94 8.49 15.65
C THR A 30 19.55 7.93 15.42
N PRO A 31 18.81 7.56 16.48
CA PRO A 31 17.49 6.95 16.33
C PRO A 31 16.55 7.81 15.50
N GLU A 32 16.53 9.13 15.74
CA GLU A 32 15.75 10.10 14.95
C GLU A 32 16.07 10.10 13.44
N ASN A 33 17.34 9.94 13.05
CA ASN A 33 17.69 9.92 11.63
C ASN A 33 17.39 8.55 11.03
N LEU A 34 17.72 7.46 11.73
CA LEU A 34 17.49 6.10 11.25
C LEU A 34 16.00 5.81 11.09
N LEU A 35 15.16 6.12 12.08
CA LEU A 35 13.72 5.89 11.99
C LEU A 35 13.08 6.74 10.90
N LYS A 36 13.51 8.00 10.74
CA LYS A 36 13.03 8.87 9.67
C LYS A 36 13.43 8.36 8.28
N ASP A 37 14.70 8.02 8.10
CA ASP A 37 15.23 7.57 6.82
C ASP A 37 14.67 6.17 6.48
N MET A 38 14.46 5.30 7.49
CA MET A 38 13.79 4.00 7.36
C MET A 38 12.34 4.15 6.92
N ALA A 39 11.54 4.98 7.59
CA ALA A 39 10.16 5.25 7.19
C ALA A 39 10.08 5.83 5.78
N LYS A 40 11.08 6.64 5.38
CA LYS A 40 11.15 7.15 4.01
C LYS A 40 11.42 6.02 3.01
N ASN A 41 12.43 5.19 3.26
CA ASN A 41 12.82 4.13 2.34
C ASN A 41 11.74 3.04 2.22
N MET A 42 11.01 2.77 3.30
CA MET A 42 9.86 1.86 3.29
C MET A 42 8.72 2.34 2.37
N LYS A 43 8.52 3.65 2.18
CA LYS A 43 7.50 4.18 1.24
C LYS A 43 7.81 3.86 -0.22
N ASP A 44 9.10 3.78 -0.55
CA ASP A 44 9.57 3.50 -1.91
C ASP A 44 9.72 1.99 -2.17
N THR A 45 9.47 1.15 -1.15
CA THR A 45 9.61 -0.31 -1.22
C THR A 45 8.35 -0.92 -1.81
N GLU A 46 8.49 -1.76 -2.82
CA GLU A 46 7.38 -2.40 -3.52
C GLU A 46 6.98 -3.72 -2.87
N SER A 47 7.97 -4.50 -2.41
CA SER A 47 7.70 -5.80 -1.80
C SER A 47 8.72 -6.22 -0.76
N VAL A 48 8.35 -7.21 0.05
CA VAL A 48 9.15 -7.68 1.18
C VAL A 48 9.04 -9.19 1.37
N VAL A 49 10.19 -9.83 1.61
CA VAL A 49 10.30 -11.21 2.09
C VAL A 49 10.69 -11.14 3.56
N ALA A 50 9.85 -11.68 4.44
CA ALA A 50 10.04 -11.64 5.87
C ALA A 50 9.78 -12.99 6.54
N ASN A 51 10.27 -13.15 7.76
CA ASN A 51 9.93 -14.23 8.66
C ASN A 51 9.35 -13.63 9.95
N MET A 52 8.18 -14.12 10.35
CA MET A 52 7.51 -13.73 11.59
C MET A 52 7.54 -14.89 12.58
N LYS A 53 8.04 -14.61 13.79
CA LYS A 53 8.02 -15.52 14.92
C LYS A 53 7.20 -14.95 16.06
N MET A 54 6.34 -15.78 16.64
CA MET A 54 5.59 -15.45 17.85
C MET A 54 5.80 -16.57 18.86
N ASP A 55 6.07 -16.20 20.12
CA ASP A 55 6.14 -17.15 21.23
C ASP A 55 5.34 -16.59 22.40
N MET A 56 4.29 -17.30 22.79
CA MET A 56 3.41 -16.92 23.88
C MET A 56 3.15 -18.16 24.72
N GLU A 57 3.47 -18.10 26.01
CA GLU A 57 3.14 -19.17 26.95
C GLU A 57 2.65 -18.57 28.27
N MET A 58 1.39 -18.85 28.60
CA MET A 58 0.70 -18.37 29.79
C MET A 58 -0.04 -19.52 30.49
N GLY A 59 -0.29 -19.39 31.78
CA GLY A 59 -1.08 -20.39 32.48
C GLY A 59 -1.25 -20.11 33.97
N ASP A 60 -2.09 -20.92 34.61
CA ASP A 60 -2.27 -20.93 36.06
C ASP A 60 -1.86 -22.31 36.64
N ASP A 61 -2.14 -22.51 37.93
CA ASP A 61 -1.87 -23.78 38.63
C ASP A 61 -2.55 -25.02 37.99
N THR A 62 -3.52 -24.82 37.10
CA THR A 62 -4.37 -25.88 36.53
C THR A 62 -4.19 -26.08 35.04
N THR A 63 -3.90 -25.01 34.28
CA THR A 63 -3.92 -25.01 32.82
C THR A 63 -2.77 -24.16 32.28
N THR A 64 -2.02 -24.71 31.32
CA THR A 64 -1.02 -23.96 30.54
C THR A 64 -1.46 -23.95 29.09
N ILE A 65 -1.43 -22.77 28.47
CA ILE A 65 -1.68 -22.51 27.06
C ILE A 65 -0.40 -21.89 26.48
N GLY A 66 0.10 -22.48 25.41
CA GLY A 66 1.24 -21.94 24.66
C GLY A 66 0.94 -21.92 23.18
N ILE A 67 1.42 -20.90 22.48
CA ILE A 67 1.31 -20.73 21.05
C ILE A 67 2.68 -20.30 20.54
N GLN A 68 3.23 -21.10 19.65
CA GLN A 68 4.46 -20.80 18.93
C GLN A 68 4.16 -20.75 17.45
N MET A 69 4.61 -19.70 16.78
CA MET A 69 4.44 -19.52 15.35
C MET A 69 5.77 -19.19 14.70
N ASP A 70 5.98 -19.74 13.52
CA ASP A 70 7.10 -19.44 12.65
C ASP A 70 6.57 -19.45 11.22
N MET A 71 6.42 -18.27 10.63
CA MET A 71 5.85 -18.07 9.30
C MET A 71 6.79 -17.28 8.41
N ASP A 72 7.11 -17.83 7.25
CA ASP A 72 7.70 -17.09 6.15
C ASP A 72 6.58 -16.34 5.42
N ILE A 73 6.82 -15.09 5.04
CA ILE A 73 5.84 -14.18 4.47
C ILE A 73 6.48 -13.46 3.28
N ASP A 74 5.88 -13.63 2.11
CA ASP A 74 6.13 -12.84 0.92
C ASP A 74 4.97 -11.84 0.77
N MET A 75 5.25 -10.55 0.63
CA MET A 75 4.22 -9.52 0.61
C MET A 75 4.54 -8.45 -0.43
N ASP A 76 3.54 -8.09 -1.21
CA ASP A 76 3.52 -6.90 -2.05
C ASP A 76 2.90 -5.75 -1.25
N LEU A 77 3.68 -4.69 -1.03
CA LEU A 77 3.30 -3.57 -0.16
C LEU A 77 2.34 -2.60 -0.84
N LYS A 78 2.21 -2.63 -2.17
CA LYS A 78 1.32 -1.74 -2.92
C LYS A 78 -0.09 -2.32 -3.03
N SER A 79 -0.17 -3.60 -3.34
CA SER A 79 -1.42 -4.32 -3.55
C SER A 79 -1.97 -4.97 -2.28
N GLY A 80 -1.16 -5.12 -1.23
CA GLY A 80 -1.53 -5.84 -0.01
C GLY A 80 -1.59 -7.37 -0.18
N GLU A 81 -1.31 -7.87 -1.39
CA GLU A 81 -1.29 -9.30 -1.67
C GLU A 81 -0.12 -9.97 -0.94
N SER A 82 -0.35 -11.16 -0.41
CA SER A 82 0.67 -11.88 0.35
C SER A 82 0.53 -13.40 0.26
N HIS A 83 1.65 -14.08 0.42
CA HIS A 83 1.72 -15.52 0.63
C HIS A 83 2.48 -15.76 1.93
N ALA A 84 1.87 -16.50 2.85
CA ALA A 84 2.49 -16.88 4.09
C ALA A 84 2.48 -18.40 4.25
N LYS A 85 3.59 -18.97 4.71
CA LYS A 85 3.70 -20.40 4.97
C LYS A 85 4.52 -20.66 6.20
N GLY A 86 4.05 -21.57 7.05
CA GLY A 86 4.74 -21.83 8.30
C GLY A 86 4.10 -22.92 9.14
N ALA A 87 4.47 -22.92 10.41
CA ALA A 87 3.92 -23.83 11.39
C ALA A 87 3.43 -23.06 12.63
N VAL A 88 2.32 -23.55 13.18
CA VAL A 88 1.79 -23.11 14.47
C VAL A 88 1.77 -24.30 15.42
N ASP A 89 2.49 -24.19 16.52
CA ASP A 89 2.55 -25.15 17.61
C ASP A 89 1.69 -24.65 18.78
N MET A 90 0.59 -25.36 19.04
CA MET A 90 -0.30 -25.07 20.17
C MET A 90 -0.09 -26.08 21.29
N LYS A 91 0.27 -25.56 22.47
CA LYS A 91 0.37 -26.31 23.72
C LYS A 91 -0.90 -26.09 24.53
N MET A 92 -1.68 -27.14 24.77
CA MET A 92 -2.85 -27.11 25.65
C MET A 92 -2.81 -28.27 26.64
N MET A 93 -2.95 -27.96 27.94
CA MET A 93 -3.00 -28.96 29.02
C MET A 93 -1.88 -30.02 28.95
N GLY A 94 -0.67 -29.62 28.57
CA GLY A 94 0.50 -30.49 28.46
C GLY A 94 0.58 -31.37 27.20
N THR A 95 -0.32 -31.17 26.23
CA THR A 95 -0.23 -31.75 24.88
C THR A 95 0.24 -30.67 23.91
N ASN A 96 1.23 -30.97 23.06
CA ASN A 96 1.63 -30.09 21.96
C ASN A 96 1.02 -30.59 20.65
N VAL A 97 0.40 -29.69 19.89
CA VAL A 97 -0.22 -29.95 18.59
C VAL A 97 0.35 -28.94 17.60
N GLY A 98 1.26 -29.41 16.74
CA GLY A 98 1.79 -28.62 15.63
C GLY A 98 0.94 -28.82 14.38
N THR A 99 0.62 -27.72 13.69
CA THR A 99 -0.13 -27.69 12.43
C THR A 99 0.63 -26.85 11.42
N GLU A 100 0.80 -27.36 10.20
CA GLU A 100 1.29 -26.54 9.09
C GLU A 100 0.16 -25.64 8.61
N ILE A 101 0.48 -24.36 8.40
CA ILE A 101 -0.45 -23.36 7.90
C ILE A 101 0.15 -22.76 6.64
N GLU A 102 -0.70 -22.54 5.65
CA GLU A 102 -0.36 -21.82 4.43
C GLU A 102 -1.51 -20.90 4.07
N MET A 103 -1.21 -19.67 3.72
CA MET A 103 -2.19 -18.60 3.49
C MET A 103 -1.83 -17.86 2.21
N TYR A 104 -2.83 -17.59 1.39
CA TYR A 104 -2.75 -16.62 0.30
C TYR A 104 -3.79 -15.54 0.53
N THR A 105 -3.36 -14.29 0.51
CA THR A 105 -4.23 -13.12 0.47
C THR A 105 -4.08 -12.51 -0.91
N VAL A 106 -5.15 -12.51 -1.69
CA VAL A 106 -5.17 -11.94 -3.05
C VAL A 106 -6.39 -11.08 -3.24
N LYS A 107 -6.34 -10.13 -4.16
CA LYS A 107 -7.47 -9.25 -4.47
C LYS A 107 -8.28 -9.86 -5.62
N GLU A 108 -9.52 -10.27 -5.35
CA GLU A 108 -10.48 -10.68 -6.38
C GLU A 108 -11.64 -9.66 -6.41
N LYS A 109 -11.86 -8.98 -7.54
CA LYS A 109 -13.06 -8.13 -7.76
C LYS A 109 -13.23 -7.03 -6.70
N ASP A 110 -12.14 -6.34 -6.39
CA ASP A 110 -12.05 -5.33 -5.32
C ASP A 110 -12.30 -5.80 -3.89
N GLN A 111 -12.23 -7.12 -3.66
CA GLN A 111 -12.31 -7.69 -2.32
C GLN A 111 -11.10 -8.58 -2.02
N TYR A 112 -10.56 -8.47 -0.82
CA TYR A 112 -9.52 -9.40 -0.38
C TYR A 112 -10.11 -10.78 -0.12
N ILE A 113 -9.55 -11.77 -0.79
CA ILE A 113 -9.86 -13.18 -0.60
C ILE A 113 -8.66 -13.84 0.07
N VAL A 114 -8.94 -14.52 1.18
CA VAL A 114 -7.94 -15.31 1.89
C VAL A 114 -8.20 -16.78 1.67
N TYR A 115 -7.19 -17.48 1.14
CA TYR A 115 -7.15 -18.93 1.07
C TYR A 115 -6.27 -19.44 2.20
N THR A 116 -6.86 -20.16 3.15
CA THR A 116 -6.14 -20.69 4.31
C THR A 116 -6.14 -22.21 4.28
N MET A 117 -4.96 -22.79 4.46
CA MET A 117 -4.75 -24.21 4.69
C MET A 117 -4.53 -24.46 6.17
N ALA A 118 -5.38 -25.32 6.74
CA ALA A 118 -5.16 -25.88 8.06
C ALA A 118 -5.57 -27.36 8.05
N ASN A 119 -4.77 -28.22 8.70
CA ASN A 119 -5.02 -29.66 8.76
C ASN A 119 -5.22 -30.32 7.37
N ASP A 120 -4.42 -29.93 6.38
CA ASP A 120 -4.51 -30.38 4.98
C ASP A 120 -5.84 -30.02 4.27
N GLN A 121 -6.63 -29.09 4.83
CA GLN A 121 -7.87 -28.63 4.24
C GLN A 121 -7.76 -27.15 3.89
N TRP A 122 -8.14 -26.81 2.66
CA TRP A 122 -8.20 -25.43 2.18
C TRP A 122 -9.58 -24.84 2.38
N GLN A 123 -9.61 -23.58 2.77
CA GLN A 123 -10.80 -22.79 2.97
C GLN A 123 -10.60 -21.47 2.23
N LYS A 124 -11.68 -20.95 1.63
CA LYS A 124 -11.74 -19.62 1.03
C LYS A 124 -12.63 -18.75 1.90
N GLU A 125 -12.12 -17.61 2.31
CA GLU A 125 -12.84 -16.62 3.08
C GLU A 125 -12.72 -15.24 2.43
N GLU A 126 -13.83 -14.52 2.46
CA GLU A 126 -13.93 -13.13 2.05
C GLU A 126 -13.57 -12.26 3.26
N MET A 127 -12.53 -11.45 3.16
CA MET A 127 -12.13 -10.52 4.22
C MET A 127 -12.79 -9.15 4.00
N ASP A 128 -13.03 -8.44 5.10
CA ASP A 128 -13.31 -7.00 5.08
C ASP A 128 -12.00 -6.23 4.88
N ASP A 129 -12.02 -5.14 4.13
CA ASP A 129 -10.82 -4.38 3.72
C ASP A 129 -9.96 -3.93 4.93
N SER A 130 -10.60 -3.72 6.08
CA SER A 130 -9.92 -3.32 7.33
C SER A 130 -9.07 -4.42 7.98
N ALA A 131 -9.34 -5.70 7.67
CA ALA A 131 -8.68 -6.85 8.31
C ALA A 131 -7.55 -7.45 7.46
N ALA A 132 -7.47 -7.12 6.17
CA ALA A 132 -6.50 -7.68 5.22
C ALA A 132 -5.26 -6.81 5.00
N ASP A 133 -5.29 -5.54 5.43
CA ASP A 133 -4.26 -4.55 5.11
C ASP A 133 -3.00 -4.65 6.00
N MET A 134 -2.36 -5.82 6.00
CA MET A 134 -1.08 -6.00 6.71
C MET A 134 0.03 -5.09 6.15
N ALA A 135 -0.07 -4.69 4.87
CA ALA A 135 0.85 -3.75 4.25
C ALA A 135 0.68 -2.33 4.83
N GLY A 136 -0.56 -1.85 4.95
CA GLY A 136 -0.90 -0.59 5.60
C GLY A 136 -0.51 -0.58 7.07
N GLU A 137 -0.78 -1.66 7.81
CA GLU A 137 -0.38 -1.79 9.22
C GLU A 137 1.15 -1.77 9.40
N LEU A 138 1.90 -2.40 8.49
CA LEU A 138 3.36 -2.33 8.49
C LEU A 138 3.86 -0.90 8.17
N SER A 139 3.22 -0.22 7.23
CA SER A 139 3.48 1.19 6.90
C SER A 139 3.21 2.10 8.11
N ASP A 140 2.08 1.90 8.79
CA ASP A 140 1.68 2.65 9.97
C ASP A 140 2.60 2.39 11.17
N LEU A 141 3.04 1.15 11.37
CA LEU A 141 4.04 0.83 12.38
C LEU A 141 5.35 1.60 12.11
N THR A 142 5.87 1.52 10.89
CA THR A 142 7.14 2.18 10.56
C THR A 142 7.03 3.71 10.59
N GLY A 143 5.87 4.26 10.21
CA GLY A 143 5.53 5.67 10.31
C GLY A 143 5.42 6.16 11.77
N SER A 144 4.71 5.41 12.61
CA SER A 144 4.49 5.74 14.03
C SER A 144 5.82 5.74 14.81
N MET A 145 6.72 4.81 14.51
CA MET A 145 8.05 4.73 15.15
C MET A 145 8.84 6.04 15.06
N GLY A 146 8.67 6.83 14.00
CA GLY A 146 9.28 8.16 13.87
C GLY A 146 8.90 9.12 15.00
N GLY A 147 7.65 9.05 15.48
CA GLY A 147 7.16 9.84 16.62
C GLY A 147 7.79 9.44 17.97
N HIS A 148 8.29 8.21 18.05
CA HIS A 148 8.86 7.61 19.26
C HIS A 148 10.38 7.72 19.32
N ALA A 149 11.04 8.34 18.33
CA ALA A 149 12.50 8.40 18.23
C ALA A 149 13.26 8.86 19.51
N LYS A 150 12.59 9.56 20.44
CA LYS A 150 13.17 9.97 21.73
C LYS A 150 13.21 8.88 22.79
N SER A 151 12.38 7.85 22.71
CA SER A 151 12.42 6.68 23.60
C SER A 151 13.53 5.71 23.22
N PHE A 152 14.02 5.80 21.98
CA PHE A 152 15.06 4.92 21.47
C PHE A 152 16.47 5.39 21.83
N GLU A 153 17.31 4.44 22.22
CA GLU A 153 18.74 4.59 22.40
C GLU A 153 19.50 3.68 21.45
N MET A 154 20.60 4.19 20.87
CA MET A 154 21.48 3.38 20.04
C MET A 154 22.26 2.38 20.90
N SER A 155 22.29 1.13 20.46
CA SER A 155 23.23 0.15 20.98
C SER A 155 24.67 0.56 20.67
N LYS A 156 25.57 0.19 21.58
CA LYS A 156 27.01 0.51 21.45
C LYS A 156 27.70 -0.32 20.38
N GLU A 157 27.22 -1.55 20.21
CA GLU A 157 27.73 -2.51 19.25
C GLU A 157 26.71 -2.67 18.14
N LYS A 158 27.23 -2.90 16.94
CA LYS A 158 26.43 -3.26 15.78
C LYS A 158 26.11 -4.74 15.85
N VAL A 159 24.97 -5.12 15.29
CA VAL A 159 24.53 -6.51 15.21
C VAL A 159 24.65 -7.01 13.78
N GLU A 160 24.52 -8.32 13.61
CA GLU A 160 24.49 -8.96 12.30
C GLU A 160 23.13 -9.65 12.15
N VAL A 161 22.40 -9.31 11.09
CA VAL A 161 21.12 -9.92 10.71
C VAL A 161 21.26 -10.37 9.28
N ASN A 162 20.88 -11.61 8.97
CA ASN A 162 21.03 -12.22 7.63
C ASN A 162 22.47 -12.18 7.06
N GLY A 163 23.49 -12.11 7.92
CA GLY A 163 24.90 -11.99 7.51
C GLY A 163 25.34 -10.57 7.14
N GLU A 164 24.46 -9.58 7.30
CA GLU A 164 24.69 -8.18 7.02
C GLU A 164 24.77 -7.36 8.31
N LYS A 165 25.51 -6.25 8.27
CA LYS A 165 25.69 -5.42 9.45
C LYS A 165 24.53 -4.47 9.61
N CYS A 166 24.07 -4.36 10.84
CA CYS A 166 22.95 -3.50 11.19
C CYS A 166 23.31 -2.57 12.35
N PHE A 167 22.74 -1.36 12.28
CA PHE A 167 22.56 -0.54 13.46
C PHE A 167 21.49 -1.19 14.36
N GLU A 168 21.68 -1.19 15.67
CA GLU A 168 20.65 -1.63 16.63
C GLU A 168 20.25 -0.45 17.51
N MET A 169 18.95 -0.33 17.76
CA MET A 169 18.38 0.61 18.73
C MET A 169 17.32 -0.08 19.58
N LYS A 170 17.23 0.35 20.84
CA LYS A 170 16.27 -0.18 21.82
C LYS A 170 15.48 0.97 22.41
N GLY A 171 14.17 0.81 22.50
CA GLY A 171 13.28 1.84 23.01
C GLY A 171 11.94 1.25 23.42
N GLU A 172 10.97 2.14 23.52
CA GLU A 172 9.61 1.82 23.93
C GLU A 172 8.64 2.43 22.92
N ILE A 173 7.64 1.66 22.50
CA ILE A 173 6.52 2.11 21.67
C ILE A 173 5.21 1.92 22.44
N LYS A 174 4.11 2.52 22.01
CA LYS A 174 2.82 2.26 22.67
C LYS A 174 2.16 1.03 22.06
N GLY A 175 1.41 0.28 22.87
CA GLY A 175 0.62 -0.83 22.36
C GLY A 175 -0.43 -0.41 21.34
N SER A 176 -0.93 0.83 21.41
CA SER A 176 -1.81 1.41 20.38
C SER A 176 -1.17 1.47 19.00
N ASP A 177 0.16 1.45 18.90
CA ASP A 177 0.88 1.56 17.64
C ASP A 177 1.11 0.19 16.96
N ILE A 178 0.80 -0.92 17.66
CA ILE A 178 0.92 -2.30 17.13
C ILE A 178 -0.40 -3.08 17.16
N VAL A 179 -1.47 -2.47 17.66
CA VAL A 179 -2.74 -3.14 17.87
C VAL A 179 -3.32 -3.68 16.56
N GLY A 180 -3.27 -2.89 15.48
CA GLY A 180 -3.74 -3.30 14.17
C GLY A 180 -2.92 -4.43 13.55
N MET A 181 -1.60 -4.50 13.80
CA MET A 181 -0.78 -5.67 13.43
C MET A 181 -1.16 -6.95 14.20
N MET A 182 -1.70 -6.83 15.41
CA MET A 182 -2.19 -7.99 16.17
C MET A 182 -3.59 -8.43 15.70
N GLU A 183 -4.41 -7.48 15.22
CA GLU A 183 -5.76 -7.71 14.70
C GLU A 183 -5.76 -8.30 13.27
N SER A 184 -4.99 -7.71 12.35
CA SER A 184 -5.02 -7.91 10.89
C SER A 184 -4.48 -9.24 10.33
N GLY A 185 -4.32 -10.29 11.15
CA GLY A 185 -3.82 -11.54 10.56
C GLY A 185 -3.93 -12.82 11.36
N MET A 186 -4.05 -12.76 12.70
CA MET A 186 -3.98 -13.99 13.49
C MET A 186 -4.91 -14.05 14.70
N ALA A 187 -5.33 -12.91 15.27
CA ALA A 187 -6.15 -12.90 16.48
C ALA A 187 -7.55 -13.51 16.27
N ASP A 188 -8.21 -13.18 15.16
CA ASP A 188 -9.55 -13.68 14.86
C ASP A 188 -9.57 -15.17 14.51
N SER A 189 -8.54 -15.67 13.81
CA SER A 189 -8.42 -17.08 13.44
C SER A 189 -7.97 -17.97 14.61
N LEU A 190 -7.24 -17.42 15.59
CA LEU A 190 -6.69 -18.17 16.72
C LEU A 190 -7.46 -17.96 18.03
N GLY A 191 -8.52 -17.13 17.99
CA GLY A 191 -9.43 -16.92 19.11
C GLY A 191 -8.76 -16.33 20.35
N SER A 192 -7.72 -15.52 20.17
CA SER A 192 -6.96 -14.99 21.30
C SER A 192 -7.76 -13.95 22.07
N GLU A 193 -8.12 -14.28 23.31
CA GLU A 193 -8.85 -13.44 24.29
C GLU A 193 -8.00 -12.28 24.87
N ILE A 194 -6.99 -11.77 24.15
CA ILE A 194 -6.21 -10.63 24.67
C ILE A 194 -6.97 -9.37 24.33
N ASP A 195 -7.59 -8.80 25.35
CA ASP A 195 -8.39 -7.58 25.25
C ASP A 195 -7.50 -6.40 24.78
N GLU A 196 -7.94 -5.76 23.69
CA GLU A 196 -7.33 -4.57 23.09
C GLU A 196 -7.09 -3.48 24.13
N ASP A 197 -8.04 -3.35 25.08
CA ASP A 197 -7.99 -2.38 26.18
C ASP A 197 -6.78 -2.61 27.10
N VAL A 198 -6.26 -3.83 27.17
CA VAL A 198 -5.09 -4.17 27.99
C VAL A 198 -3.80 -3.75 27.28
N ILE A 199 -3.68 -3.95 25.97
CA ILE A 199 -2.44 -3.69 25.24
C ILE A 199 -2.25 -2.21 24.93
N LYS A 200 -3.32 -1.51 24.53
CA LYS A 200 -3.23 -0.14 23.97
C LYS A 200 -2.53 0.88 24.88
N ASP A 201 -2.66 0.72 26.20
CA ASP A 201 -2.13 1.65 27.22
C ASP A 201 -0.71 1.27 27.69
N LEU A 202 -0.15 0.15 27.23
CA LEU A 202 1.17 -0.32 27.63
C LEU A 202 2.28 0.32 26.81
N GLU A 203 3.42 0.58 27.46
CA GLU A 203 4.68 0.95 26.80
C GLU A 203 5.48 -0.33 26.58
N LEU A 204 5.58 -0.78 25.33
CA LEU A 204 6.14 -2.07 24.95
C LEU A 204 7.62 -1.95 24.59
N PRO A 205 8.50 -2.85 25.09
CA PRO A 205 9.93 -2.80 24.78
C PRO A 205 10.13 -3.24 23.34
N CYS A 206 10.79 -2.39 22.56
CA CYS A 206 11.05 -2.62 21.15
C CYS A 206 12.54 -2.58 20.86
N THR A 207 13.04 -3.58 20.13
CA THR A 207 14.39 -3.58 19.57
C THR A 207 14.28 -3.58 18.05
N ILE A 208 14.98 -2.64 17.41
CA ILE A 208 15.01 -2.48 15.95
C ILE A 208 16.45 -2.61 15.48
N ALA A 209 16.67 -3.50 14.53
CA ALA A 209 17.89 -3.57 13.74
C ALA A 209 17.62 -2.98 12.34
N VAL A 210 18.52 -2.15 11.83
CA VAL A 210 18.41 -1.46 10.53
C VAL A 210 19.67 -1.73 9.72
N TYR A 211 19.53 -2.18 8.47
CA TYR A 211 20.66 -2.42 7.58
C TYR A 211 21.49 -1.15 7.37
N GLU A 212 22.82 -1.28 7.35
CA GLU A 212 23.71 -0.12 7.25
C GLU A 212 23.70 0.56 5.88
N ASP A 213 23.53 -0.23 4.82
CA ASP A 213 23.69 0.24 3.44
C ASP A 213 22.37 0.84 2.91
N ASP A 214 21.25 0.13 3.08
CA ASP A 214 19.96 0.53 2.52
C ASP A 214 19.06 1.26 3.52
N ILE A 215 19.42 1.28 4.80
CA ILE A 215 18.65 1.94 5.88
C ILE A 215 17.19 1.41 5.96
N LEU A 216 16.96 0.18 5.52
CA LEU A 216 15.71 -0.56 5.67
C LEU A 216 15.73 -1.41 6.95
N PRO A 217 14.55 -1.77 7.51
CA PRO A 217 14.51 -2.61 8.69
C PRO A 217 15.16 -3.97 8.40
N ALA A 218 15.92 -4.49 9.35
CA ALA A 218 16.45 -5.85 9.27
C ALA A 218 15.70 -6.77 10.22
N LYS A 219 15.33 -6.22 11.39
CA LYS A 219 14.60 -6.95 12.40
C LYS A 219 13.86 -5.99 13.33
N ILE A 220 12.63 -6.33 13.69
CA ILE A 220 11.84 -5.64 14.71
C ILE A 220 11.38 -6.71 15.71
N SER A 221 11.64 -6.50 17.00
CA SER A 221 11.25 -7.46 18.02
C SER A 221 10.66 -6.79 19.26
N PHE A 222 9.58 -7.37 19.76
CA PHE A 222 8.87 -6.97 20.97
C PHE A 222 9.02 -8.08 22.02
N ASP A 223 9.60 -7.73 23.17
CA ASP A 223 9.69 -8.62 24.32
C ASP A 223 8.71 -8.13 25.39
N MET A 224 7.57 -8.79 25.48
CA MET A 224 6.43 -8.34 26.28
C MET A 224 6.24 -9.18 27.54
N GLN A 225 7.12 -10.16 27.80
CA GLN A 225 6.97 -11.10 28.92
C GLN A 225 6.81 -10.35 30.26
N ASP A 226 7.77 -9.51 30.61
CA ASP A 226 7.81 -8.77 31.88
C ASP A 226 6.63 -7.81 32.05
N ILE A 227 6.01 -7.36 30.96
CA ILE A 227 4.89 -6.42 30.99
C ILE A 227 3.59 -7.20 31.16
N MET A 228 3.42 -8.26 30.38
CA MET A 228 2.25 -9.12 30.44
C MET A 228 2.18 -9.86 31.78
N GLU A 229 3.32 -10.31 32.34
CA GLU A 229 3.37 -10.90 33.68
C GLU A 229 2.84 -9.92 34.74
N LYS A 230 3.21 -8.65 34.68
CA LYS A 230 2.71 -7.63 35.61
C LYS A 230 1.23 -7.30 35.39
N ALA A 231 0.78 -7.25 34.13
CA ALA A 231 -0.61 -6.97 33.79
C ALA A 231 -1.55 -8.08 34.27
N MET A 232 -1.08 -9.33 34.22
CA MET A 232 -1.86 -10.53 34.56
C MET A 232 -1.67 -11.02 36.00
N GLU A 233 -0.80 -10.37 36.79
CA GLU A 233 -0.52 -10.74 38.18
C GLU A 233 -1.79 -10.73 39.06
N GLU A 234 -2.71 -9.79 38.83
CA GLU A 234 -3.97 -9.69 39.59
C GLU A 234 -4.96 -10.82 39.27
N GLU A 235 -4.88 -11.39 38.07
CA GLU A 235 -5.71 -12.53 37.61
C GLU A 235 -5.12 -13.89 38.01
N GLY A 236 -3.91 -13.91 38.59
CA GLY A 236 -3.24 -15.14 39.03
C GLY A 236 -2.73 -16.01 37.88
N VAL A 237 -2.45 -15.39 36.72
CA VAL A 237 -1.91 -16.06 35.53
C VAL A 237 -0.41 -15.77 35.45
N ASP A 238 0.39 -16.82 35.38
CA ASP A 238 1.83 -16.76 35.14
C ASP A 238 2.11 -16.65 33.63
N VAL A 239 2.92 -15.66 33.23
CA VAL A 239 3.38 -15.48 31.85
C VAL A 239 4.85 -15.90 31.77
N SER A 240 5.12 -16.96 31.01
CA SER A 240 6.45 -17.57 30.90
C SER A 240 7.19 -17.21 29.61
N ALA A 241 6.46 -16.81 28.57
CA ALA A 241 6.99 -16.24 27.33
C ALA A 241 5.91 -15.34 26.70
N CYS A 242 6.31 -14.19 26.15
CA CYS A 242 5.47 -13.37 25.29
C CYS A 242 6.36 -12.47 24.43
N SER A 243 6.59 -12.87 23.18
CA SER A 243 7.43 -12.12 22.24
C SER A 243 6.93 -12.24 20.81
N ILE A 244 7.14 -11.18 20.04
CA ILE A 244 6.92 -11.12 18.59
C ILE A 244 8.22 -10.64 17.94
N GLU A 245 8.67 -11.32 16.90
CA GLU A 245 9.85 -10.95 16.12
C GLU A 245 9.53 -11.03 14.63
N VAL A 246 9.83 -9.95 13.89
CA VAL A 246 9.76 -9.92 12.43
C VAL A 246 11.18 -9.69 11.92
N THR A 247 11.67 -10.60 11.08
CA THR A 247 12.97 -10.52 10.41
C THR A 247 12.77 -10.29 8.93
N TYR A 248 13.37 -9.25 8.38
CA TYR A 248 13.25 -8.86 6.98
C TYR A 248 14.44 -9.42 6.20
N HIS A 249 14.18 -10.27 5.21
CA HIS A 249 15.21 -10.98 4.46
C HIS A 249 15.57 -10.29 3.16
N GLU A 250 14.57 -9.96 2.34
CA GLU A 250 14.76 -9.36 1.03
C GLU A 250 13.69 -8.28 0.78
N TYR A 251 14.04 -7.34 -0.09
CA TYR A 251 13.19 -6.23 -0.51
C TYR A 251 13.10 -6.21 -2.03
N ASP A 252 11.96 -5.80 -2.57
CA ASP A 252 11.71 -5.63 -4.01
C ASP A 252 12.08 -6.89 -4.84
N SER A 253 11.77 -8.05 -4.28
CA SER A 253 12.17 -9.37 -4.80
C SER A 253 10.99 -10.33 -4.98
N VAL A 254 9.84 -10.00 -4.40
CA VAL A 254 8.60 -10.77 -4.57
C VAL A 254 8.00 -10.45 -5.93
N GLY A 255 7.71 -11.49 -6.71
CA GLY A 255 6.95 -11.37 -7.96
C GLY A 255 5.44 -11.45 -7.71
N GLU A 256 4.66 -11.51 -8.80
CA GLU A 256 3.20 -11.64 -8.72
C GLU A 256 2.77 -12.85 -7.87
N ILE A 257 1.97 -12.61 -6.84
CA ILE A 257 1.50 -13.64 -5.90
C ILE A 257 0.22 -14.25 -6.47
N LYS A 258 0.30 -15.52 -6.92
CA LYS A 258 -0.86 -16.25 -7.47
C LYS A 258 -1.26 -17.42 -6.59
N VAL A 259 -2.56 -17.55 -6.38
CA VAL A 259 -3.14 -18.75 -5.77
C VAL A 259 -3.06 -19.91 -6.78
N PRO A 260 -2.43 -21.03 -6.43
CA PRO A 260 -2.39 -22.19 -7.33
C PRO A 260 -3.78 -22.73 -7.64
N ASN A 261 -4.03 -23.17 -8.87
CA ASN A 261 -5.35 -23.72 -9.26
C ASN A 261 -5.80 -24.89 -8.37
N ASP A 262 -4.88 -25.73 -7.88
CA ASP A 262 -5.25 -26.84 -7.00
C ASP A 262 -5.70 -26.37 -5.61
N VAL A 263 -5.26 -25.19 -5.16
CA VAL A 263 -5.73 -24.53 -3.94
C VAL A 263 -7.16 -24.02 -4.14
N ILE A 264 -7.42 -23.33 -5.26
CA ILE A 264 -8.76 -22.83 -5.62
C ILE A 264 -9.77 -23.98 -5.69
N GLU A 265 -9.42 -25.08 -6.35
CA GLU A 265 -10.27 -26.28 -6.41
C GLU A 265 -10.56 -26.88 -5.03
N LYS A 266 -9.52 -27.03 -4.19
CA LYS A 266 -9.65 -27.60 -2.85
C LYS A 266 -10.48 -26.73 -1.91
N ALA A 267 -10.41 -25.40 -2.08
CA ALA A 267 -11.21 -24.43 -1.35
C ALA A 267 -12.66 -24.32 -1.84
N GLY A 268 -13.03 -25.01 -2.92
CA GLY A 268 -14.38 -25.04 -3.47
C GLY A 268 -14.72 -23.88 -4.43
N GLY A 269 -13.70 -23.17 -4.94
CA GLY A 269 -13.84 -22.13 -5.95
C GLY A 269 -14.02 -22.69 -7.37
N GLU A 270 -14.55 -21.86 -8.28
CA GLU A 270 -14.55 -22.18 -9.71
C GLU A 270 -13.19 -21.79 -10.31
N VAL A 271 -12.51 -22.77 -10.91
CA VAL A 271 -11.26 -22.53 -11.67
C VAL A 271 -11.64 -21.88 -13.00
N SER A 272 -11.18 -20.66 -13.25
CA SER A 272 -11.14 -20.14 -14.62
C SER A 272 -10.17 -21.01 -15.41
N ASP A 273 -10.64 -21.53 -16.55
CA ASP A 273 -9.88 -22.45 -17.41
C ASP A 273 -8.80 -21.67 -18.21
N ASP A 274 -7.97 -20.89 -17.52
CA ASP A 274 -6.74 -20.33 -18.07
C ASP A 274 -5.70 -21.43 -18.04
N LYS A 275 -5.62 -22.12 -19.18
CA LYS A 275 -4.57 -23.08 -19.47
C LYS A 275 -3.22 -22.46 -19.12
N GLU A 276 -2.51 -23.17 -18.25
CA GLU A 276 -1.07 -23.09 -18.03
C GLU A 276 -0.32 -22.59 -19.28
N ASP A 277 0.00 -21.31 -19.30
CA ASP A 277 1.05 -20.81 -20.17
C ASP A 277 2.38 -21.13 -19.49
N LYS A 278 2.96 -22.22 -20.00
CA LYS A 278 4.34 -22.60 -19.75
C LYS A 278 5.25 -21.40 -19.94
N GLU A 279 6.17 -21.24 -19.00
CA GLU A 279 7.44 -20.55 -19.20
C GLU A 279 7.98 -20.78 -20.62
N ASP A 280 7.98 -19.73 -21.42
CA ASP A 280 8.98 -19.57 -22.47
C ASP A 280 9.12 -18.08 -22.81
N LYS A 281 10.13 -17.49 -22.15
CA LYS A 281 11.02 -16.39 -22.60
C LYS A 281 10.38 -15.06 -23.01
N ASP A 282 10.91 -14.01 -22.38
CA ASP A 282 11.29 -12.73 -23.00
C ASP A 282 10.92 -12.62 -24.49
N ASP A 283 9.73 -12.10 -24.75
CA ASP A 283 9.45 -11.39 -25.98
C ASP A 283 8.97 -10.01 -25.56
N ASP A 284 9.82 -9.01 -25.84
CA ASP A 284 9.50 -7.59 -25.87
C ASP A 284 8.08 -7.38 -26.45
N LYS A 285 7.06 -7.31 -25.59
CA LYS A 285 5.77 -6.73 -25.94
C LYS A 285 6.01 -5.23 -26.03
N LYS A 286 6.45 -4.85 -27.23
CA LYS A 286 6.60 -3.48 -27.68
C LYS A 286 5.30 -2.72 -27.36
N ALA A 287 5.36 -1.87 -26.35
CA ALA A 287 4.41 -0.78 -26.17
C ALA A 287 4.20 -0.13 -27.55
N ASP A 288 2.96 -0.17 -28.03
CA ASP A 288 2.64 0.52 -29.26
C ASP A 288 2.95 2.01 -29.06
N LYS A 289 3.45 2.66 -30.11
CA LYS A 289 3.83 4.07 -30.00
C LYS A 289 2.58 4.88 -29.60
N PRO A 290 2.71 5.85 -28.67
CA PRO A 290 1.60 6.73 -28.31
C PRO A 290 0.94 7.30 -29.56
N ALA A 291 -0.40 7.29 -29.59
CA ALA A 291 -1.14 7.77 -30.74
C ALA A 291 -0.79 9.24 -31.03
N GLU A 292 -0.49 9.58 -32.28
CA GLU A 292 -0.21 10.97 -32.64
C GLU A 292 -1.49 11.81 -32.49
N GLN A 293 -1.34 13.04 -32.00
CA GLN A 293 -2.47 13.95 -31.85
C GLN A 293 -3.18 14.18 -33.20
N SER A 294 -4.48 13.88 -33.22
CA SER A 294 -5.36 14.10 -34.35
C SER A 294 -5.61 15.59 -34.57
N LYS A 295 -5.76 15.96 -35.85
CA LYS A 295 -6.16 17.33 -36.23
C LYS A 295 -7.62 17.64 -35.92
N GLU A 296 -8.41 16.60 -35.62
CA GLU A 296 -9.81 16.73 -35.24
C GLU A 296 -9.97 17.02 -33.73
N LEU A 297 -8.93 16.76 -32.94
CA LEU A 297 -8.90 17.14 -31.53
C LEU A 297 -8.88 18.66 -31.42
N GLY A 298 -9.83 19.21 -30.65
CA GLY A 298 -9.95 20.64 -30.44
C GLY A 298 -8.73 21.21 -29.71
N ALA A 299 -8.53 22.52 -29.81
CA ALA A 299 -7.36 23.18 -29.23
C ALA A 299 -7.56 23.58 -27.75
N LYS A 300 -8.81 23.57 -27.26
CA LYS A 300 -9.21 24.08 -25.94
C LYS A 300 -10.28 23.19 -25.33
N TRP A 301 -10.32 23.15 -24.00
CA TRP A 301 -11.24 22.32 -23.23
C TRP A 301 -12.71 22.51 -23.66
N ASP A 302 -13.13 23.73 -23.99
CA ASP A 302 -14.48 24.10 -24.45
C ASP A 302 -14.85 23.56 -25.85
N SER A 303 -13.97 22.78 -26.48
CA SER A 303 -14.30 21.99 -27.67
C SER A 303 -15.03 20.68 -27.34
N TYR A 304 -14.90 20.21 -26.08
CA TYR A 304 -15.46 18.97 -25.57
C TYR A 304 -15.09 17.75 -26.41
N THR A 305 -13.86 17.73 -26.94
CA THR A 305 -13.34 16.60 -27.74
C THR A 305 -12.30 15.81 -26.97
N VAL A 306 -12.35 14.49 -27.03
CA VAL A 306 -11.36 13.61 -26.39
C VAL A 306 -10.89 12.61 -27.44
N GLN A 307 -9.59 12.46 -27.61
CA GLN A 307 -9.03 11.43 -28.46
C GLN A 307 -8.65 10.22 -27.61
N ILE A 308 -9.20 9.06 -27.95
CA ILE A 308 -8.81 7.77 -27.37
C ILE A 308 -8.23 6.94 -28.51
N ASN A 309 -6.96 6.58 -28.38
CA ASN A 309 -6.14 6.00 -29.43
C ASN A 309 -6.22 6.85 -30.72
N ASP A 310 -6.69 6.28 -31.82
CA ASP A 310 -6.80 6.98 -33.11
C ASP A 310 -8.14 7.69 -33.31
N LYS A 311 -9.07 7.61 -32.36
CA LYS A 311 -10.45 8.08 -32.53
C LYS A 311 -10.74 9.32 -31.67
N VAL A 312 -11.27 10.35 -32.30
CA VAL A 312 -11.74 11.56 -31.61
C VAL A 312 -13.23 11.45 -31.33
N LEU A 313 -13.61 11.51 -30.07
CA LEU A 313 -14.97 11.63 -29.57
C LEU A 313 -15.29 13.11 -29.33
N LYS A 314 -16.57 13.44 -29.40
CA LYS A 314 -17.10 14.74 -28.98
C LYS A 314 -18.20 14.51 -27.95
N LEU A 315 -18.03 15.05 -26.74
CA LEU A 315 -19.01 14.97 -25.68
C LEU A 315 -20.18 15.98 -25.89
N PRO A 316 -21.40 15.64 -25.44
CA PRO A 316 -21.78 14.28 -25.05
C PRO A 316 -21.82 13.33 -26.27
N CYS A 317 -21.53 12.05 -26.08
CA CYS A 317 -21.59 11.02 -27.13
C CYS A 317 -22.38 9.78 -26.71
N SER A 318 -22.59 8.83 -27.64
CA SER A 318 -23.27 7.57 -27.30
C SER A 318 -22.28 6.56 -26.70
N LEU A 319 -22.80 5.63 -25.88
CA LEU A 319 -22.01 4.47 -25.39
C LEU A 319 -21.30 3.75 -26.55
N ALA A 320 -22.01 3.54 -27.66
CA ALA A 320 -21.44 2.89 -28.84
C ALA A 320 -20.29 3.68 -29.50
N ASP A 321 -20.30 5.02 -29.39
CA ASP A 321 -19.17 5.82 -29.89
C ASP A 321 -17.92 5.60 -29.03
N LEU A 322 -18.10 5.51 -27.71
CA LEU A 322 -17.04 5.22 -26.74
C LEU A 322 -16.50 3.79 -26.92
N GLU A 323 -17.37 2.77 -26.99
CA GLU A 323 -16.94 1.38 -27.20
C GLU A 323 -16.16 1.21 -28.52
N ALA A 324 -16.52 1.98 -29.54
CA ALA A 324 -15.81 1.96 -30.82
C ALA A 324 -14.41 2.61 -30.78
N THR A 325 -13.91 3.00 -29.60
CA THR A 325 -12.48 3.35 -29.37
C THR A 325 -11.61 2.14 -29.04
N GLY A 326 -12.23 0.98 -28.80
CA GLY A 326 -11.56 -0.24 -28.36
C GLY A 326 -11.84 -0.58 -26.89
N LEU A 327 -12.35 0.39 -26.13
CA LEU A 327 -12.76 0.22 -24.75
C LEU A 327 -14.07 -0.58 -24.63
N LYS A 328 -14.25 -1.28 -23.52
CA LYS A 328 -15.46 -2.04 -23.21
C LYS A 328 -15.97 -1.64 -21.84
N LEU A 329 -17.29 -1.46 -21.72
CA LEU A 329 -17.92 -1.23 -20.42
C LEU A 329 -17.58 -2.38 -19.47
N ASP A 330 -16.99 -2.06 -18.33
CA ASP A 330 -16.90 -2.98 -17.22
C ASP A 330 -18.30 -3.19 -16.62
N ARG A 331 -18.76 -4.44 -16.70
CA ARG A 331 -20.09 -4.87 -16.28
C ARG A 331 -20.08 -5.49 -14.88
N GLU A 332 -18.90 -5.67 -14.30
CA GLU A 332 -18.71 -6.15 -12.94
C GLU A 332 -19.20 -5.10 -11.94
N TYR A 333 -18.73 -3.87 -12.10
CA TYR A 333 -19.11 -2.75 -11.24
C TYR A 333 -20.49 -2.16 -11.60
N THR A 334 -20.73 -1.82 -12.88
CA THR A 334 -22.01 -1.24 -13.33
C THR A 334 -22.65 -2.05 -14.46
N PRO A 335 -23.72 -2.82 -14.18
CA PRO A 335 -24.43 -3.57 -15.22
C PRO A 335 -24.99 -2.67 -16.33
N GLU A 336 -24.95 -3.15 -17.58
CA GLU A 336 -25.45 -2.40 -18.75
C GLU A 336 -26.96 -2.05 -18.64
N ASP A 337 -27.73 -2.82 -17.87
CA ASP A 337 -29.15 -2.60 -17.57
C ASP A 337 -29.41 -1.86 -16.25
N TYR A 338 -28.37 -1.36 -15.60
CA TYR A 338 -28.49 -0.49 -14.43
C TYR A 338 -29.37 0.72 -14.76
N VAL A 339 -30.29 1.08 -13.86
CA VAL A 339 -31.30 2.10 -14.12
C VAL A 339 -30.83 3.44 -13.57
N VAL A 340 -30.58 4.40 -14.46
CA VAL A 340 -30.24 5.78 -14.11
C VAL A 340 -31.54 6.60 -14.06
N ASN A 341 -31.82 7.27 -12.95
CA ASN A 341 -33.03 8.09 -12.83
C ASN A 341 -32.97 9.34 -13.70
N ALA A 342 -34.14 9.91 -13.98
CA ALA A 342 -34.27 11.13 -14.78
C ALA A 342 -33.49 12.30 -14.16
N GLY A 343 -32.59 12.91 -14.95
CA GLY A 343 -31.75 14.02 -14.52
C GLY A 343 -30.54 13.64 -13.66
N GLU A 344 -30.28 12.34 -13.47
CA GLU A 344 -29.10 11.83 -12.76
C GLU A 344 -28.08 11.25 -13.73
N TYR A 345 -26.88 10.98 -13.22
CA TYR A 345 -25.84 10.22 -13.91
C TYR A 345 -25.38 9.06 -13.02
N GLU A 346 -24.75 8.07 -13.64
CA GLU A 346 -24.08 6.97 -12.95
C GLU A 346 -22.63 6.89 -13.44
N LEU A 347 -21.70 6.52 -12.55
CA LEU A 347 -20.30 6.32 -12.93
C LEU A 347 -20.14 4.93 -13.55
N ALA A 348 -19.38 4.87 -14.65
CA ALA A 348 -19.09 3.63 -15.34
C ALA A 348 -17.63 3.59 -15.78
N TRP A 349 -17.02 2.41 -15.65
CA TRP A 349 -15.63 2.15 -16.02
C TRP A 349 -15.56 1.46 -17.37
N PHE A 350 -14.52 1.78 -18.12
CA PHE A 350 -14.29 1.28 -19.45
C PHE A 350 -12.85 0.80 -19.59
N GLU A 351 -12.67 -0.47 -19.93
CA GLU A 351 -11.37 -1.14 -19.96
C GLU A 351 -10.92 -1.43 -21.41
N ASP A 352 -9.62 -1.31 -21.69
CA ASP A 352 -9.01 -1.78 -22.93
C ASP A 352 -8.61 -3.28 -22.84
N GLU A 353 -7.91 -3.80 -23.86
CA GLU A 353 -7.48 -5.22 -23.83
C GLU A 353 -6.19 -5.44 -23.02
N ASN A 354 -5.57 -4.37 -22.52
CA ASN A 354 -4.32 -4.41 -21.76
C ASN A 354 -4.56 -4.15 -20.26
N GLY A 355 -5.80 -3.93 -19.82
CA GLY A 355 -6.14 -3.64 -18.42
C GLY A 355 -6.17 -2.16 -18.06
N ASN A 356 -5.99 -1.25 -19.02
CA ASN A 356 -6.11 0.19 -18.75
C ASN A 356 -7.59 0.57 -18.65
N THR A 357 -7.91 1.46 -17.71
CA THR A 357 -9.26 1.91 -17.41
C THR A 357 -9.45 3.38 -17.74
N ILE A 358 -10.69 3.78 -18.01
CA ILE A 358 -11.12 5.18 -17.91
C ILE A 358 -12.51 5.21 -17.25
N MET A 359 -12.83 6.32 -16.60
CA MET A 359 -14.15 6.54 -16.03
C MET A 359 -14.98 7.45 -16.93
N ALA A 360 -16.29 7.20 -17.00
CA ALA A 360 -17.23 8.03 -17.73
C ALA A 360 -18.57 8.20 -16.99
N ASP A 361 -19.14 9.40 -17.12
CA ASP A 361 -20.47 9.69 -16.59
C ASP A 361 -21.54 9.25 -17.59
N MET A 362 -22.39 8.32 -17.18
CA MET A 362 -23.53 7.84 -17.95
C MET A 362 -24.78 8.62 -17.58
N VAL A 363 -25.06 9.69 -18.34
CA VAL A 363 -26.05 10.71 -17.99
C VAL A 363 -27.44 10.40 -18.56
N ASN A 364 -28.46 10.50 -17.71
CA ASN A 364 -29.85 10.47 -18.12
C ASN A 364 -30.44 11.88 -18.24
N THR A 365 -30.37 12.46 -19.44
CA THR A 365 -31.00 13.75 -19.78
C THR A 365 -32.51 13.69 -20.06
N GLY A 366 -33.14 12.52 -19.88
CA GLY A 366 -34.57 12.32 -20.12
C GLY A 366 -35.44 12.55 -18.88
N ASP A 367 -36.77 12.53 -19.08
CA ASP A 367 -37.77 12.74 -18.02
C ASP A 367 -38.18 11.43 -17.30
N ASP A 368 -37.76 10.27 -17.80
CA ASP A 368 -38.07 8.94 -17.25
C ASP A 368 -36.76 8.17 -16.94
N PRO A 369 -36.75 7.26 -15.93
CA PRO A 369 -35.62 6.37 -15.70
C PRO A 369 -35.34 5.49 -16.93
N LYS A 370 -34.06 5.29 -17.26
CA LYS A 370 -33.64 4.43 -18.38
C LYS A 370 -32.40 3.62 -18.02
N ALA A 371 -32.18 2.55 -18.79
CA ALA A 371 -30.99 1.73 -18.62
C ALA A 371 -29.73 2.50 -19.01
N LEU A 372 -28.59 2.17 -18.39
CA LEU A 372 -27.31 2.81 -18.59
C LEU A 372 -26.88 2.82 -20.06
N LYS A 373 -27.12 1.74 -20.82
CA LYS A 373 -26.89 1.71 -22.27
C LYS A 373 -27.66 2.72 -23.10
N ASP A 374 -28.78 3.22 -22.56
CA ASP A 374 -29.62 4.24 -23.20
C ASP A 374 -29.26 5.66 -22.70
N CYS A 375 -28.30 5.77 -21.77
CA CYS A 375 -27.67 7.03 -21.36
C CYS A 375 -26.65 7.52 -22.37
N ILE A 376 -26.30 8.80 -22.26
CA ILE A 376 -25.22 9.42 -23.03
C ILE A 376 -23.96 9.45 -22.16
N VAL A 377 -22.80 9.35 -22.79
CA VAL A 377 -21.52 9.61 -22.14
C VAL A 377 -21.38 11.14 -22.04
N GLY A 378 -21.47 11.66 -20.83
CA GLY A 378 -21.44 13.10 -20.53
C GLY A 378 -20.11 13.58 -19.98
N ALA A 379 -19.28 12.70 -19.43
CA ALA A 379 -17.93 13.04 -19.00
C ALA A 379 -16.97 11.90 -19.33
N ILE A 380 -15.69 12.25 -19.49
CA ILE A 380 -14.58 11.31 -19.50
C ILE A 380 -13.56 11.82 -18.49
N SER A 381 -13.17 10.92 -17.59
CA SER A 381 -12.16 11.12 -16.56
C SER A 381 -11.05 10.09 -16.71
N VAL A 382 -9.81 10.54 -16.57
CA VAL A 382 -8.61 9.71 -16.68
C VAL A 382 -7.68 10.08 -15.55
N ASP A 383 -7.30 9.06 -14.80
CA ASP A 383 -6.23 9.10 -13.81
C ASP A 383 -4.93 8.53 -14.40
N ASP A 384 -3.77 8.89 -13.87
CA ASP A 384 -2.50 8.41 -14.39
C ASP A 384 -2.24 6.95 -14.00
N TYR A 385 -2.72 6.55 -12.82
CA TYR A 385 -2.76 5.17 -12.34
C TYR A 385 -3.54 4.25 -13.29
N ASP A 386 -4.65 4.74 -13.85
CA ASP A 386 -5.51 3.96 -14.75
C ASP A 386 -4.85 3.62 -16.10
N LEU A 387 -3.69 4.21 -16.42
CA LEU A 387 -2.98 4.07 -17.70
C LEU A 387 -1.59 3.40 -17.59
N GLU A 388 -1.23 2.83 -16.43
CA GLU A 388 0.12 2.31 -16.14
C GLU A 388 0.53 1.12 -17.03
N GLU A 389 -0.42 0.28 -17.43
CA GLU A 389 -0.19 -0.86 -18.33
C GLU A 389 0.29 -0.41 -19.73
N GLY A 390 0.01 0.85 -20.07
CA GLY A 390 0.38 1.47 -21.33
C GLY A 390 -0.38 0.90 -22.51
N GLY A 391 -0.12 1.46 -23.71
CA GLY A 391 -0.83 1.07 -24.93
C GLY A 391 -2.19 1.77 -25.14
N LEU A 392 -2.82 2.27 -24.08
CA LEU A 392 -3.94 3.20 -24.18
C LEU A 392 -3.43 4.65 -24.24
N THR A 393 -3.85 5.41 -25.26
CA THR A 393 -3.54 6.85 -25.35
C THR A 393 -4.82 7.65 -25.21
N VAL A 394 -4.92 8.51 -24.19
CA VAL A 394 -6.04 9.46 -24.05
C VAL A 394 -5.52 10.90 -24.10
N LEU A 395 -5.96 11.66 -25.11
CA LEU A 395 -5.60 13.07 -25.29
C LEU A 395 -6.86 13.95 -25.21
N PHE A 396 -6.83 14.87 -24.27
CA PHE A 396 -7.78 15.97 -24.13
C PHE A 396 -7.43 17.13 -25.08
N PRO A 397 -8.33 18.11 -25.26
CA PRO A 397 -8.09 19.20 -26.19
C PRO A 397 -6.74 19.90 -25.99
N GLY A 398 -6.12 20.35 -27.06
CA GLY A 398 -4.77 20.90 -27.03
C GLY A 398 -3.66 19.84 -26.92
N GLY A 399 -4.01 18.55 -26.89
CA GLY A 399 -3.06 17.45 -26.73
C GLY A 399 -2.63 17.24 -25.27
N ILE A 400 -3.46 17.70 -24.32
CA ILE A 400 -3.22 17.52 -22.88
C ILE A 400 -3.53 16.08 -22.50
N THR A 401 -2.72 15.49 -21.64
CA THR A 401 -2.88 14.13 -21.13
C THR A 401 -2.22 14.03 -19.75
N VAL A 402 -2.41 12.92 -19.04
CA VAL A 402 -1.68 12.64 -17.81
C VAL A 402 -0.17 12.70 -18.06
N GLY A 403 0.60 13.15 -17.07
CA GLY A 403 2.02 13.47 -17.23
C GLY A 403 2.32 14.78 -17.96
N THR A 404 1.31 15.52 -18.44
CA THR A 404 1.53 16.87 -19.01
C THR A 404 1.94 17.86 -17.91
N LYS A 405 2.78 18.85 -18.22
CA LYS A 405 3.16 19.86 -17.24
C LYS A 405 2.04 20.88 -17.04
N GLU A 406 1.83 21.32 -15.80
CA GLU A 406 0.89 22.40 -15.46
C GLU A 406 1.01 23.61 -16.41
N ALA A 407 2.24 24.06 -16.69
CA ALA A 407 2.47 25.23 -17.55
C ALA A 407 1.93 25.05 -18.98
N ASP A 408 1.96 23.82 -19.51
CA ASP A 408 1.45 23.52 -20.85
C ASP A 408 -0.09 23.45 -20.86
N VAL A 409 -0.71 22.96 -19.78
CA VAL A 409 -2.17 23.03 -19.56
C VAL A 409 -2.65 24.48 -19.54
N LEU A 410 -2.02 25.33 -18.71
CA LEU A 410 -2.36 26.74 -18.59
C LEU A 410 -2.12 27.51 -19.90
N ALA A 411 -1.13 27.10 -20.71
CA ALA A 411 -0.90 27.66 -22.03
C ALA A 411 -2.00 27.28 -23.04
N ALA A 412 -2.50 26.04 -22.99
CA ALA A 412 -3.56 25.55 -23.85
C ALA A 412 -4.93 26.14 -23.46
N TYR A 413 -5.29 26.08 -22.18
CA TYR A 413 -6.62 26.38 -21.67
C TYR A 413 -6.79 27.83 -21.20
N GLY A 414 -5.69 28.52 -20.90
CA GLY A 414 -5.68 29.88 -20.38
C GLY A 414 -5.94 29.92 -18.87
N GLU A 415 -6.30 31.10 -18.37
CA GLU A 415 -6.54 31.30 -16.94
C GLU A 415 -7.72 30.45 -16.45
N PRO A 416 -7.54 29.64 -15.38
CA PRO A 416 -8.62 28.85 -14.81
C PRO A 416 -9.69 29.76 -14.21
N THR A 417 -10.92 29.27 -14.18
CA THR A 417 -12.04 29.96 -13.52
C THR A 417 -11.89 29.91 -12.01
N ASP A 418 -11.39 28.80 -11.48
CA ASP A 418 -11.02 28.64 -10.07
C ASP A 418 -9.81 27.71 -9.94
N SER A 419 -9.09 27.77 -8.81
CA SER A 419 -7.96 26.88 -8.54
C SER A 419 -7.75 26.65 -7.05
N TYR A 420 -7.47 25.41 -6.68
CA TYR A 420 -6.96 25.02 -5.37
C TYR A 420 -5.46 24.70 -5.48
N LYS A 421 -4.66 25.13 -4.51
CA LYS A 421 -3.21 24.91 -4.50
C LYS A 421 -2.77 24.38 -3.15
N ASP A 422 -2.12 23.23 -3.15
CA ASP A 422 -1.63 22.56 -1.95
C ASP A 422 -0.18 22.07 -2.18
N GLU A 423 0.68 22.27 -1.18
CA GLU A 423 2.09 21.85 -1.27
C GLU A 423 2.26 20.35 -0.96
N GLU A 424 1.24 19.71 -0.37
CA GLU A 424 1.24 18.31 0.03
C GLU A 424 0.40 17.43 -0.90
N TYR A 425 -0.71 17.95 -1.45
CA TYR A 425 -1.66 17.19 -2.27
C TYR A 425 -1.78 17.65 -3.72
N GLY A 426 -0.99 18.65 -4.13
CA GLY A 426 -0.99 19.10 -5.52
C GLY A 426 -1.93 20.27 -5.81
N ASN A 427 -2.11 20.59 -7.08
CA ASN A 427 -2.94 21.71 -7.51
C ASN A 427 -4.13 21.21 -8.33
N THR A 428 -5.31 21.78 -8.07
CA THR A 428 -6.51 21.54 -8.87
C THR A 428 -6.90 22.81 -9.62
N TYR A 429 -7.17 22.68 -10.92
CA TYR A 429 -7.55 23.77 -11.82
C TYR A 429 -8.92 23.49 -12.43
N TYR A 430 -9.80 24.49 -12.35
CA TYR A 430 -11.17 24.38 -12.85
C TYR A 430 -11.43 25.38 -13.96
N TRP A 431 -11.97 24.91 -15.08
CA TRP A 431 -12.56 25.75 -16.12
C TRP A 431 -14.03 25.42 -16.26
N TYR A 432 -14.89 26.44 -16.11
CA TYR A 432 -16.34 26.29 -16.27
C TYR A 432 -16.82 27.04 -17.51
N ASP A 433 -17.80 26.46 -18.19
CA ASP A 433 -18.55 27.23 -19.18
C ASP A 433 -19.36 28.31 -18.44
N LYS A 434 -19.43 29.49 -19.02
CA LYS A 434 -20.12 30.64 -18.41
C LYS A 434 -21.63 30.42 -18.31
N GLU A 435 -22.16 29.47 -19.06
CA GLU A 435 -23.60 29.21 -19.17
C GLU A 435 -24.03 27.94 -18.42
N SER A 436 -23.11 27.06 -18.00
CA SER A 436 -23.42 25.84 -17.24
C SER A 436 -22.24 25.34 -16.39
N TYR A 437 -22.51 24.95 -15.14
CA TYR A 437 -21.54 24.22 -14.31
C TYR A 437 -21.40 22.76 -14.75
N ASP A 438 -22.35 22.25 -15.52
CA ASP A 438 -22.37 20.88 -16.04
C ASP A 438 -21.49 20.72 -17.30
N ASN A 439 -20.84 21.81 -17.73
CA ASN A 439 -19.86 21.84 -18.81
C ASN A 439 -18.55 22.42 -18.26
N SER A 440 -17.55 21.57 -18.07
CA SER A 440 -16.33 21.94 -17.36
C SER A 440 -15.13 21.10 -17.76
N CYS A 441 -13.95 21.57 -17.36
CA CYS A 441 -12.75 20.76 -17.34
C CYS A 441 -12.04 20.97 -16.00
N THR A 442 -11.69 19.86 -15.36
CA THR A 442 -10.91 19.81 -14.13
C THR A 442 -9.58 19.13 -14.43
N VAL A 443 -8.49 19.70 -13.93
CA VAL A 443 -7.14 19.13 -14.04
C VAL A 443 -6.50 19.17 -12.67
N GLU A 444 -6.01 18.02 -12.21
CA GLU A 444 -5.27 17.85 -10.97
C GLU A 444 -3.81 17.54 -11.29
N THR A 445 -2.90 18.04 -10.45
CA THR A 445 -1.46 17.86 -10.65
C THR A 445 -0.79 17.39 -9.38
N ASP A 446 0.04 16.37 -9.47
CA ASP A 446 0.81 15.82 -8.37
C ASP A 446 1.71 16.89 -7.72
N ALA A 447 1.77 16.88 -6.39
CA ALA A 447 2.49 17.84 -5.56
C ALA A 447 4.00 17.82 -5.80
N GLU A 448 4.56 16.62 -6.03
CA GLU A 448 6.00 16.41 -6.08
C GLU A 448 6.57 16.74 -7.47
N THR A 449 5.87 16.30 -8.51
CA THR A 449 6.31 16.38 -9.91
C THR A 449 5.73 17.60 -10.63
N GLY A 450 4.58 18.11 -10.20
CA GLY A 450 3.82 19.15 -10.88
C GLY A 450 3.31 18.74 -12.26
N LEU A 451 3.21 17.43 -12.49
CA LEU A 451 2.63 16.83 -13.67
C LEU A 451 1.15 16.55 -13.43
N VAL A 452 0.37 16.53 -14.50
CA VAL A 452 -1.05 16.21 -14.44
C VAL A 452 -1.23 14.74 -14.04
N GLU A 453 -1.97 14.49 -12.97
CA GLU A 453 -2.33 13.15 -12.49
C GLU A 453 -3.75 12.78 -12.94
N ASN A 454 -4.70 13.71 -12.81
CA ASN A 454 -6.09 13.49 -13.22
C ASN A 454 -6.59 14.57 -14.18
N ILE A 455 -7.37 14.16 -15.19
CA ILE A 455 -8.12 15.07 -16.05
C ILE A 455 -9.56 14.59 -16.17
N THR A 456 -10.50 15.49 -15.90
CA THR A 456 -11.92 15.29 -16.17
C THR A 456 -12.41 16.33 -17.17
N LEU A 457 -13.07 15.88 -18.25
CA LEU A 457 -13.77 16.74 -19.20
C LEU A 457 -15.24 16.38 -19.24
N GLN A 458 -16.09 17.36 -18.93
CA GLN A 458 -17.53 17.18 -18.76
C GLN A 458 -18.31 18.06 -19.74
N CYS A 459 -19.31 17.48 -20.40
CA CYS A 459 -20.31 18.19 -21.20
C CYS A 459 -21.61 17.38 -21.27
N TYR A 460 -22.66 17.88 -20.62
CA TYR A 460 -23.96 17.21 -20.53
C TYR A 460 -25.01 17.71 -21.55
N GLU A 461 -24.69 18.73 -22.37
CA GLU A 461 -25.61 19.40 -23.31
C GLU A 461 -25.20 19.37 -24.79
#